data_AF-A0A377APR7-F1
#
_entry.id   AF-A0A377APR7-F1
#
_cell.length_a   1.000
_cell.length_b   1.000
_cell.length_c   1.000
_cell.angle_alpha   90.00
_cell.angle_beta   90.00
_cell.angle_gamma   90.00
#
_symmetry.space_group_name_H-M   'P 1'
#
loop_
_entity.id
_entity.type
_entity.pdbx_description
1 polymer ?
#
loop_
_entity_poly.entity_id
_entity_poly.type
_entity_poly.pdbx_seq_one_letter_code
_entity_poly.pdbx_strand_id
1 'polypeptide(L)'
;MENAAKQFNNIGATTPVVPFRILLSPCGNAVSAVKVGFTGVADSHNANLLALENTVSAASGLGIQLLNEQQNQIPLNAPSSAISWTTLTPG
;
A
#
# COMPACT_ATOMS: atom_id res chain seq x y z
N MET A 1 25.53 9.00 -7.68
CA MET A 1 24.51 7.95 -7.46
C MET A 1 24.55 7.61 -5.98
N GLU A 2 23.60 8.11 -5.19
CA GLU A 2 23.45 7.68 -3.80
C GLU A 2 22.94 6.24 -3.78
N ASN A 3 23.60 5.39 -3.01
CA ASN A 3 23.28 3.97 -2.94
C ASN A 3 21.97 3.84 -2.11
N ALA A 4 20.84 3.51 -2.74
CA ALA A 4 19.52 3.52 -2.09
C ALA A 4 19.45 2.64 -0.82
N ALA A 5 20.27 1.59 -0.75
CA ALA A 5 20.40 0.76 0.46
C ALA A 5 20.92 1.55 1.68
N LYS A 6 21.70 2.61 1.50
CA LYS A 6 22.19 3.49 2.59
C LYS A 6 21.13 4.43 3.15
N GLN A 7 19.92 4.46 2.59
CA GLN A 7 18.82 5.28 3.13
C GLN A 7 18.16 4.60 4.34
N PHE A 8 18.29 3.27 4.48
CA PHE A 8 17.71 2.48 5.56
C PHE A 8 18.73 2.23 6.67
N ASN A 9 18.99 3.24 7.49
CA ASN A 9 20.01 3.18 8.55
C ASN A 9 19.47 2.63 9.90
N ASN A 10 18.15 2.48 10.03
CA ASN A 10 17.48 2.00 11.24
C ASN A 10 16.14 1.34 10.91
N ILE A 11 15.63 0.53 11.83
CA ILE A 11 14.27 -0.02 11.74
C ILE A 11 13.27 1.14 11.68
N GLY A 12 12.30 1.03 10.77
CA GLY A 12 11.29 2.05 10.54
C GLY A 12 11.72 3.22 9.65
N ALA A 13 12.96 3.23 9.13
CA ALA A 13 13.34 4.19 8.09
C ALA A 13 12.49 3.98 6.82
N THR A 14 12.04 5.08 6.22
CA THR A 14 11.20 5.08 5.02
C THR A 14 11.85 5.86 3.88
N THR A 15 11.50 5.51 2.64
CA THR A 15 11.88 6.27 1.45
C THR A 15 10.93 7.45 1.21
N PRO A 16 11.25 8.36 0.28
CA PRO A 16 10.24 9.21 -0.34
C PRO A 16 9.07 8.38 -0.90
N VAL A 17 7.85 8.94 -0.84
CA VAL A 17 6.63 8.27 -1.30
C VAL A 17 6.56 8.20 -2.82
N VAL A 18 6.13 7.06 -3.35
CA VAL A 18 5.86 6.87 -4.79
C VAL A 18 4.35 6.87 -4.99
N PRO A 19 3.77 7.91 -5.62
CA PRO A 19 2.33 7.96 -5.83
C PRO A 19 1.89 6.99 -6.93
N PHE A 20 0.74 6.36 -6.74
CA PHE A 20 0.03 5.60 -7.75
C PHE A 20 -1.46 5.89 -7.67
N ARG A 21 -2.21 5.58 -8.73
CA ARG A 21 -3.66 5.81 -8.77
C ARG A 21 -4.41 4.60 -9.30
N ILE A 22 -5.59 4.36 -8.74
CA ILE A 22 -6.56 3.39 -9.26
C ILE A 22 -7.69 4.21 -9.87
N LEU A 23 -7.80 4.18 -11.19
CA LEU A 23 -8.84 4.91 -11.92
C LEU A 23 -10.09 4.04 -12.05
N LEU A 24 -11.19 4.47 -11.45
CA LEU A 24 -12.51 3.86 -11.62
C LEU A 24 -13.32 4.71 -12.59
N SER A 25 -13.27 4.37 -13.88
CA SER A 25 -14.00 5.10 -14.91
C SER A 25 -14.29 4.22 -16.14
N PRO A 26 -15.50 4.33 -16.74
CA PRO A 26 -16.65 5.12 -16.27
C PRO A 26 -17.37 4.41 -15.11
N CYS A 27 -18.01 5.18 -14.22
CA CYS A 27 -18.88 4.64 -13.17
C CYS A 27 -20.35 4.82 -13.57
N GLY A 28 -21.15 3.75 -13.48
CA GLY A 28 -22.59 3.83 -13.75
C GLY A 28 -23.34 4.63 -12.68
N ASN A 29 -24.47 5.24 -13.05
CA ASN A 29 -25.25 6.16 -12.20
C ASN A 29 -25.70 5.60 -10.85
N ALA A 30 -25.79 4.27 -10.71
CA ALA A 30 -26.20 3.62 -9.48
C ALA A 30 -25.05 3.48 -8.45
N VAL A 31 -23.80 3.67 -8.85
CA VAL A 31 -22.64 3.47 -7.96
C VAL A 31 -22.22 4.80 -7.34
N SER A 32 -22.45 4.96 -6.03
CA SER A 32 -22.09 6.16 -5.27
C SER A 32 -20.86 5.98 -4.39
N ALA A 33 -20.51 4.75 -4.02
CA ALA A 33 -19.35 4.47 -3.18
C ALA A 33 -18.86 3.01 -3.31
N VAL A 34 -17.57 2.80 -3.05
CA VAL A 34 -16.94 1.48 -2.99
C VAL A 34 -16.01 1.37 -1.79
N LYS A 35 -15.71 0.15 -1.36
CA LYS A 35 -14.62 -0.12 -0.40
C LYS A 35 -13.43 -0.69 -1.16
N VAL A 36 -12.25 -0.12 -0.96
CA VAL A 36 -11.01 -0.57 -1.58
C VAL A 36 -10.06 -1.05 -0.50
N GLY A 37 -9.71 -2.33 -0.55
CA GLY A 37 -8.73 -2.95 0.35
C GLY A 37 -7.54 -3.48 -0.43
N PHE A 38 -6.39 -3.55 0.23
CA PHE A 38 -5.18 -4.15 -0.33
C PHE A 38 -4.92 -5.48 0.37
N THR A 39 -4.68 -6.52 -0.41
CA THR A 39 -4.35 -7.87 0.07
C THR A 39 -3.04 -8.34 -0.54
N GLY A 40 -2.34 -9.21 0.18
CA GLY A 40 -1.06 -9.75 -0.28
C GLY A 40 -0.30 -10.48 0.82
N VAL A 41 0.85 -11.05 0.45
CA VAL A 41 1.74 -11.72 1.40
C VAL A 41 2.34 -10.65 2.32
N ALA A 42 1.98 -10.70 3.60
CA ALA A 42 2.51 -9.77 4.58
C ALA A 42 3.98 -10.09 4.88
N ASP A 43 4.78 -9.06 5.17
CA ASP A 43 6.14 -9.25 5.64
C ASP A 43 6.13 -10.01 6.98
N SER A 44 7.05 -10.97 7.12
CA SER A 44 7.12 -11.86 8.28
C SER A 44 7.51 -11.16 9.60
N HIS A 45 8.14 -9.98 9.53
CA HIS A 45 8.55 -9.20 10.70
C HIS A 45 7.58 -8.04 10.98
N ASN A 46 6.82 -7.58 9.98
CA ASN A 46 5.78 -6.56 10.16
C ASN A 46 4.58 -6.81 9.23
N ALA A 47 3.48 -7.31 9.81
CA ALA A 47 2.28 -7.68 9.07
C ALA A 47 1.56 -6.51 8.38
N ASN A 48 1.93 -5.26 8.66
CA ASN A 48 1.38 -4.09 7.96
C ASN A 48 2.10 -3.76 6.65
N LEU A 49 3.24 -4.41 6.38
CA LEU A 49 4.00 -4.23 5.16
C LEU A 49 3.73 -5.39 4.20
N LEU A 50 3.70 -5.11 2.91
CA LEU A 50 3.71 -6.13 1.88
C LEU A 50 5.14 -6.67 1.71
N ALA A 51 5.28 -7.99 1.70
CA ALA A 51 6.57 -8.66 1.54
C ALA A 51 7.15 -8.46 0.14
N LEU A 52 8.48 -8.46 0.07
CA LEU A 52 9.19 -8.62 -1.20
C LEU A 52 9.26 -10.11 -1.57
N GLU A 53 9.44 -10.40 -2.86
CA GLU A 53 9.68 -11.77 -3.29
C GLU A 53 10.95 -12.33 -2.65
N ASN A 54 10.88 -13.57 -2.17
CA ASN A 54 12.01 -14.23 -1.55
C ASN A 54 12.87 -14.95 -2.61
N THR A 55 13.68 -14.17 -3.32
CA THR A 55 14.66 -14.69 -4.30
C THR A 55 16.09 -14.36 -3.87
N VAL A 56 17.08 -15.07 -4.41
CA VAL A 56 18.51 -14.88 -4.05
C VAL A 56 19.03 -13.46 -4.31
N SER A 57 18.41 -12.74 -5.24
CA SER A 57 18.80 -11.37 -5.61
C SER A 57 17.91 -10.30 -4.97
N ALA A 58 16.90 -10.70 -4.19
CA ALA A 58 15.98 -9.76 -3.55
C ALA A 58 16.63 -9.05 -2.36
N ALA A 59 16.17 -7.82 -2.11
CA ALA A 59 16.56 -7.11 -0.90
C ALA A 59 15.96 -7.79 0.34
N SER A 60 16.73 -7.79 1.44
CA SER A 60 16.28 -8.28 2.74
C SER A 60 16.15 -7.12 3.75
N GLY A 61 15.32 -7.30 4.77
CA GLY A 61 15.08 -6.29 5.81
C GLY A 61 14.18 -5.13 5.38
N LEU A 62 13.51 -5.23 4.24
CA LEU A 62 12.61 -4.21 3.68
C LEU A 62 11.25 -4.82 3.34
N GLY A 63 10.21 -3.99 3.45
CA GLY A 63 8.85 -4.29 3.01
C GLY A 63 8.19 -3.04 2.43
N ILE A 64 7.09 -3.22 1.69
CA ILE A 64 6.38 -2.10 1.05
C ILE A 64 5.25 -1.63 1.98
N GLN A 65 5.31 -0.37 2.38
CA GLN A 65 4.24 0.30 3.11
C GLN A 65 3.25 0.94 2.12
N LEU A 66 1.96 0.69 2.31
CA LEU A 66 0.90 1.36 1.55
C LEU A 66 0.28 2.48 2.38
N LEU A 67 0.17 3.66 1.78
CA LEU A 67 -0.37 4.86 2.41
C LEU A 67 -1.60 5.34 1.64
N ASN A 68 -2.56 5.93 2.35
CA ASN A 68 -3.67 6.65 1.73
C ASN A 68 -3.27 8.10 1.38
N GLU A 69 -4.20 8.84 0.78
CA GLU A 69 -3.98 10.23 0.36
C GLU A 69 -3.59 11.17 1.52
N GLN A 70 -3.98 10.83 2.76
CA GLN A 70 -3.63 11.57 3.98
C GLN A 70 -2.31 11.08 4.60
N GLN A 71 -1.54 10.26 3.88
CA GLN A 71 -0.30 9.61 4.35
C GLN A 71 -0.47 8.71 5.58
N ASN A 72 -1.69 8.24 5.85
CA ASN A 72 -1.93 7.23 6.88
C ASN A 72 -1.73 5.84 6.30
N GLN A 73 -1.12 4.94 7.08
CA GLN A 73 -0.91 3.55 6.68
C GLN A 73 -2.24 2.83 6.46
N ILE A 74 -2.35 2.17 5.32
CA ILE A 74 -3.48 1.29 4.99
C ILE A 74 -3.16 -0.11 5.53
N PRO A 75 -4.03 -0.69 6.37
CA PRO A 75 -3.82 -2.05 6.87
C PRO A 75 -3.94 -3.07 5.73
N LEU A 76 -2.90 -3.89 5.57
CA LEU A 76 -2.89 -5.00 4.62
C LEU A 76 -3.81 -6.12 5.12
N ASN A 77 -4.52 -6.79 4.21
CA ASN A 77 -5.41 -7.92 4.50
C ASN A 77 -6.55 -7.59 5.50
N ALA A 78 -6.94 -6.32 5.59
CA ALA A 78 -8.05 -5.90 6.44
C ALA A 78 -9.40 -6.47 5.94
N PRO A 79 -10.30 -6.91 6.84
CA PRO A 79 -11.64 -7.30 6.45
C PRO A 79 -12.43 -6.10 5.92
N SER A 80 -13.42 -6.36 5.06
CA SER A 80 -14.27 -5.31 4.48
C SER A 80 -14.98 -4.43 5.52
N SER A 81 -15.23 -4.96 6.73
CA SER A 81 -15.78 -4.19 7.85
C SER A 81 -14.84 -3.10 8.36
N ALA A 82 -13.52 -3.27 8.22
CA ALA A 82 -12.51 -2.32 8.66
C ALA A 82 -12.09 -1.31 7.57
N ILE A 83 -12.60 -1.46 6.34
CA ILE A 83 -12.28 -0.58 5.21
C ILE A 83 -13.29 0.56 5.14
N SER A 84 -12.78 1.79 5.05
CA SER A 84 -13.57 3.01 4.84
C SER A 84 -14.13 3.09 3.42
N TRP A 85 -15.28 3.75 3.27
CA TRP A 85 -15.88 4.01 1.96
C TRP A 85 -15.13 5.08 1.19
N THR A 86 -14.90 4.83 -0.10
CA THR A 86 -14.47 5.82 -1.09
C THR A 86 -15.68 6.24 -1.91
N THR A 87 -16.00 7.52 -1.87
CA THR A 87 -17.12 8.08 -2.66
C THR A 87 -16.73 8.14 -4.13
N LEU A 88 -17.63 7.71 -5.00
CA LEU A 88 -17.47 7.81 -6.45
C LEU A 88 -18.38 8.90 -6.98
N THR A 89 -17.88 9.65 -7.96
CA THR A 89 -18.70 10.59 -8.72
C THR A 89 -19.20 9.84 -9.96
N PRO A 90 -20.52 9.74 -10.18
CA PRO A 90 -21.07 9.23 -11.43
C PRO A 90 -20.47 9.97 -12.64
N GLY A 91 -20.19 9.22 -13.70
CA GLY A 91 -19.64 9.74 -14.95
C GLY A 91 -20.72 10.16 -15.94
#